data_AF-A0AAV4U5U1-F1
#
_entry.id   AF-A0AAV4U5U1-F1
#
_cell.length_a   1.000
_cell.length_b   1.000
_cell.length_c   1.000
_cell.angle_alpha   90.00
_cell.angle_beta   90.00
_cell.angle_gamma   90.00
#
_symmetry.space_group_name_H-M   'P 1'
#
loop_
_entity.id
_entity.type
_entity.pdbx_description
1 polymer ?
#
loop_
_entity_poly.entity_id
_entity_poly.type
_entity_poly.pdbx_seq_one_letter_code
_entity_poly.pdbx_strand_id
1 'polypeptide(L)'
;MLSHLNIHLTVNNLLLHYPEACESWELKFAFQIVTFIMNRYCPFWQHPDATGSPEHLTQPIRKRIKEICREYFERFQTKFKEEFPGTKTSEVFSTYALNKRAFYIEMEYDHERFFRYCVELSEFAAYMYRSGCIEAPEIAVNNIFLYLWNFRKIWNGDKCDVGEHFKMLDRYCRKISERKKV
;
A
#
# COMPACT_ATOMS: atom_id res chain seq x y z
N MET A 1 21.52 -0.07 19.76
CA MET A 1 21.32 -1.53 19.72
C MET A 1 19.90 -1.82 19.27
N LEU A 2 19.69 -2.02 17.96
CA LEU A 2 18.46 -2.61 17.42
C LEU A 2 18.89 -3.85 16.65
N SER A 3 19.27 -4.86 17.42
CA SER A 3 19.67 -6.17 16.93
C SER A 3 18.47 -7.11 17.02
N HIS A 4 18.13 -7.74 15.89
CA HIS A 4 17.33 -8.97 15.78
C HIS A 4 15.81 -8.89 15.95
N LEU A 5 15.14 -8.05 15.14
CA LEU A 5 13.84 -8.48 14.61
C LEU A 5 13.99 -8.76 13.11
N ASN A 6 14.59 -9.91 12.80
CA ASN A 6 14.19 -10.70 11.64
C ASN A 6 12.77 -11.25 11.93
N ILE A 7 11.78 -10.35 12.04
CA ILE A 7 10.40 -10.76 11.86
C ILE A 7 10.38 -11.25 10.42
N HIS A 8 10.13 -12.54 10.22
CA HIS A 8 9.63 -12.99 8.93
C HIS A 8 8.41 -12.12 8.63
N LEU A 9 8.55 -11.13 7.74
CA LEU A 9 7.53 -10.13 7.44
C LEU A 9 6.45 -10.76 6.56
N THR A 10 5.87 -11.85 7.03
CA THR A 10 4.75 -12.54 6.40
C THR A 10 3.45 -12.06 7.04
N VAL A 11 2.38 -12.03 6.26
CA VAL A 11 1.02 -11.79 6.72
C VAL A 11 0.67 -12.77 7.83
N ASN A 12 1.18 -14.01 7.78
CA ASN A 12 1.01 -14.97 8.87
C ASN A 12 1.54 -14.45 10.22
N ASN A 13 2.71 -13.83 10.26
CA ASN A 13 3.22 -13.21 11.48
C ASN A 13 2.43 -11.96 11.88
N LEU A 14 1.93 -11.20 10.91
CA LEU A 14 1.04 -10.08 11.19
C LEU A 14 -0.28 -10.55 11.83
N LEU A 15 -0.85 -11.64 11.35
CA LEU A 15 -2.09 -12.23 11.86
C LEU A 15 -1.92 -12.91 13.23
N LEU A 16 -0.70 -13.31 13.62
CA LEU A 16 -0.43 -13.70 15.01
C LEU A 16 -0.63 -12.54 15.99
N HIS A 17 -0.33 -11.31 15.56
CA HIS A 17 -0.48 -10.10 16.38
C HIS A 17 -1.84 -9.44 16.23
N TYR A 18 -2.51 -9.62 15.10
CA TYR A 18 -3.82 -9.06 14.77
C TYR A 18 -4.73 -10.13 14.16
N PRO A 19 -5.18 -11.13 14.93
CA PRO A 19 -6.01 -12.22 14.38
C PRO A 19 -7.32 -11.70 13.77
N GLU A 20 -7.88 -10.61 14.30
CA GLU A 20 -9.06 -9.94 13.77
C GLU A 20 -8.84 -9.23 12.41
N ALA A 21 -7.59 -9.11 11.96
CA ALA A 21 -7.25 -8.49 10.68
C ALA A 21 -7.45 -9.41 9.47
N CYS A 22 -7.56 -10.73 9.68
CA CYS A 22 -7.62 -11.74 8.62
C CYS A 22 -8.71 -11.45 7.57
N GLU A 23 -9.86 -10.94 8.01
CA GLU A 23 -11.00 -10.62 7.15
C GLU A 23 -11.26 -9.10 7.01
N SER A 24 -10.32 -8.28 7.48
CA SER A 24 -10.47 -6.83 7.53
C SER A 24 -10.48 -6.18 6.14
N TRP A 25 -11.19 -5.05 6.03
CA TRP A 25 -11.22 -4.27 4.80
C TRP A 25 -9.85 -3.72 4.46
N GLU A 26 -9.09 -3.33 5.48
CA GLU A 26 -7.75 -2.77 5.40
C GLU A 26 -6.77 -3.76 4.76
N LEU A 27 -6.76 -5.00 5.23
CA LEU A 27 -5.85 -6.03 4.71
C LEU A 27 -6.22 -6.42 3.28
N LYS A 28 -7.51 -6.62 3.01
CA LYS A 28 -8.01 -6.90 1.66
C LYS A 28 -7.70 -5.78 0.68
N PHE A 29 -7.86 -4.53 1.09
CA PHE A 29 -7.52 -3.37 0.26
C PHE A 29 -6.01 -3.31 -0.01
N ALA A 30 -5.17 -3.56 1.00
CA ALA A 30 -3.71 -3.61 0.86
C ALA A 30 -3.28 -4.67 -0.17
N PHE A 31 -3.84 -5.88 -0.09
CA PHE A 31 -3.60 -6.91 -1.11
C PHE A 31 -4.00 -6.45 -2.51
N GLN A 32 -5.20 -5.87 -2.66
CA GLN A 32 -5.73 -5.47 -3.96
C GLN A 32 -4.92 -4.36 -4.61
N ILE A 33 -4.48 -3.35 -3.85
CA ILE A 33 -3.69 -2.24 -4.41
C ILE A 33 -2.28 -2.70 -4.84
N VAL A 34 -1.61 -3.51 -4.01
CA VAL A 34 -0.29 -4.06 -4.35
C VAL A 34 -0.41 -4.97 -5.57
N THR A 35 -1.38 -5.89 -5.58
CA THR A 35 -1.63 -6.78 -6.72
C THR A 35 -1.91 -6.01 -8.00
N PHE A 36 -2.75 -4.97 -7.93
CA PHE A 36 -3.09 -4.15 -9.09
C PHE A 36 -1.87 -3.45 -9.69
N ILE A 37 -0.97 -2.92 -8.85
CA ILE A 37 0.25 -2.24 -9.32
C ILE A 37 1.30 -3.24 -9.78
N MET A 38 1.51 -4.35 -9.04
CA MET A 38 2.41 -5.44 -9.42
C MET A 38 2.09 -5.98 -10.82
N ASN A 39 0.81 -6.17 -11.13
CA ASN A 39 0.36 -6.68 -12.43
C ASN A 39 0.70 -5.77 -13.62
N ARG A 40 1.11 -4.52 -13.38
CA ARG A 40 1.62 -3.64 -14.45
C ARG A 40 3.04 -3.99 -14.89
N TYR A 41 3.81 -4.68 -14.04
CA TYR A 41 5.20 -5.03 -14.28
C TYR A 41 5.44 -6.54 -14.35
N CYS A 42 4.63 -7.31 -13.61
CA CYS A 42 4.64 -8.75 -13.55
C CYS A 42 3.23 -9.25 -13.88
N PRO A 43 2.86 -9.41 -15.16
CA PRO A 43 1.53 -9.85 -15.55
C PRO A 43 1.17 -11.19 -14.90
N PHE A 44 -0.08 -11.31 -14.47
CA PHE A 44 -0.62 -12.50 -13.78
C PHE A 44 -0.03 -12.77 -12.40
N TRP A 45 0.70 -11.81 -11.83
CA TRP A 45 1.13 -11.93 -10.44
C TRP A 45 -0.10 -11.92 -9.52
N GLN A 46 -0.21 -12.93 -8.67
CA GLN A 46 -1.21 -13.03 -7.63
C GLN A 46 -0.51 -13.18 -6.29
N HIS A 47 -0.98 -12.44 -5.28
CA HIS A 47 -0.49 -12.63 -3.93
C HIS A 47 -0.95 -14.02 -3.43
N PRO A 48 -0.06 -14.85 -2.86
CA PRO A 48 -0.43 -16.19 -2.37
C PRO A 48 -1.62 -16.17 -1.41
N ASP A 49 -1.65 -15.17 -0.53
CA ASP A 49 -2.70 -14.99 0.49
C ASP A 49 -3.86 -14.06 0.08
N ALA A 50 -3.97 -13.67 -1.20
CA ALA A 50 -5.10 -12.85 -1.64
C ALA A 50 -6.42 -13.65 -1.54
N THR A 51 -7.26 -13.31 -0.56
CA THR A 51 -8.60 -13.90 -0.45
C THR A 51 -9.47 -13.40 -1.60
N GLY A 52 -10.30 -14.28 -2.19
CA GLY A 52 -11.21 -14.00 -3.31
C GLY A 52 -12.38 -13.04 -2.99
N SER A 53 -12.16 -12.09 -2.09
CA SER A 53 -13.14 -11.12 -1.56
C SER A 53 -13.52 -10.04 -2.57
N PRO A 54 -14.69 -9.38 -2.42
CA PRO A 54 -15.18 -8.32 -3.31
C PRO A 54 -14.14 -7.24 -3.66
N GLU A 55 -14.25 -6.66 -4.85
CA GLU A 55 -13.39 -5.56 -5.32
C GLU A 55 -13.58 -4.29 -4.46
N HIS A 56 -12.90 -4.19 -3.32
CA HIS A 56 -12.75 -2.94 -2.56
C HIS A 56 -12.04 -1.87 -3.40
N LEU A 57 -11.25 -2.30 -4.39
CA LEU A 57 -10.64 -1.48 -5.40
C LEU A 57 -11.62 -1.14 -6.53
N THR A 58 -12.55 -0.22 -6.27
CA THR A 58 -13.55 0.25 -7.25
C THR A 58 -12.90 0.87 -8.50
N GLN A 59 -13.67 1.00 -9.60
CA GLN A 59 -13.18 1.63 -10.83
C GLN A 59 -12.68 3.09 -10.63
N PRO A 60 -13.38 3.97 -9.88
CA PRO A 60 -12.84 5.29 -9.54
C PRO A 60 -11.49 5.23 -8.83
N ILE A 61 -11.32 4.31 -7.88
CA ILE A 61 -10.07 4.12 -7.15
C ILE A 61 -8.96 3.62 -8.09
N ARG A 62 -9.23 2.61 -8.91
CA ARG A 62 -8.30 2.10 -9.94
C ARG A 62 -7.83 3.21 -10.87
N LYS A 63 -8.76 4.05 -11.32
CA LYS A 63 -8.44 5.20 -12.18
C LYS A 63 -7.50 6.17 -11.47
N ARG A 64 -7.78 6.52 -10.20
CA ARG A 64 -6.93 7.43 -9.44
C ARG A 64 -5.53 6.88 -9.24
N ILE A 65 -5.41 5.59 -8.91
CA ILE A 65 -4.12 4.90 -8.79
C ILE A 65 -3.36 4.98 -10.10
N LYS A 66 -3.98 4.67 -11.24
CA LYS A 66 -3.33 4.80 -12.57
C LYS A 66 -2.82 6.21 -12.85
N GLU A 67 -3.58 7.24 -12.49
CA GLU A 67 -3.16 8.63 -12.65
C GLU A 67 -1.93 8.96 -11.79
N ILE A 68 -1.94 8.58 -10.51
CA ILE A 68 -0.82 8.82 -9.60
C ILE A 68 0.41 8.01 -10.05
N CYS A 69 0.24 6.77 -10.46
CA CYS A 69 1.31 5.95 -11.04
C CYS A 69 1.96 6.61 -12.26
N ARG A 70 1.17 7.25 -13.13
CA ARG A 70 1.71 8.00 -14.28
C ARG A 70 2.53 9.22 -13.81
N GLU A 71 1.96 10.03 -12.91
CA GLU A 71 2.67 11.16 -12.29
C GLU A 71 3.97 10.70 -11.60
N TYR A 72 3.93 9.52 -10.97
CA TYR A 72 5.06 8.95 -10.26
C TYR A 72 6.16 8.51 -11.22
N PHE A 73 5.81 7.82 -12.31
CA PHE A 73 6.77 7.40 -13.33
C PHE A 73 7.48 8.60 -13.98
N GLU A 74 6.74 9.66 -14.29
CA GLU A 74 7.28 10.89 -14.90
C GLU A 74 8.26 11.63 -13.98
N ARG A 75 8.01 11.62 -12.67
CA ARG A 75 8.80 12.40 -11.69
C ARG A 75 9.91 11.63 -11.01
N PHE A 76 9.80 10.30 -10.91
CA PHE A 76 10.62 9.52 -9.99
C PHE A 76 11.38 8.36 -10.64
N GLN A 77 11.53 8.37 -11.97
CA GLN A 77 12.29 7.34 -12.70
C GLN A 77 13.72 7.15 -12.15
N THR A 78 14.37 8.20 -11.64
CA THR A 78 15.71 8.13 -11.04
C THR A 78 15.70 7.83 -9.54
N LYS A 79 14.64 8.24 -8.82
CA LYS A 79 14.52 8.10 -7.36
C LYS A 79 14.67 6.66 -6.89
N PHE A 80 14.20 5.67 -7.64
CA PHE A 80 14.39 4.25 -7.29
C PHE A 80 15.87 3.86 -7.18
N LYS A 81 16.71 4.37 -8.08
CA LYS A 81 18.15 4.09 -8.08
C LYS A 81 18.87 4.84 -6.97
N GLU A 82 18.40 6.06 -6.67
CA GLU A 82 18.91 6.89 -5.59
C GLU A 82 18.58 6.31 -4.21
N GLU A 83 17.37 5.78 -4.02
CA GLU A 83 16.90 5.19 -2.76
C GLU A 83 17.46 3.77 -2.55
N PHE A 84 17.77 3.05 -3.63
CA PHE A 84 18.36 1.70 -3.57
C PHE A 84 19.62 1.57 -4.44
N PRO A 85 20.72 2.28 -4.10
CA PRO A 85 21.96 2.27 -4.88
C PRO A 85 22.72 0.94 -4.75
N GLY A 86 22.46 0.18 -3.68
CA GLY A 86 23.12 -1.08 -3.38
C GLY A 86 22.30 -2.34 -3.65
N THR A 87 22.63 -3.39 -2.89
CA THR A 87 21.97 -4.70 -2.94
C THR A 87 20.50 -4.56 -2.55
N LYS A 88 19.64 -5.16 -3.35
CA LYS A 88 18.18 -5.05 -3.21
C LYS A 88 17.68 -6.23 -2.39
N THR A 89 17.78 -6.09 -1.07
CA THR A 89 17.35 -7.13 -0.12
C THR A 89 16.01 -6.78 0.54
N SER A 90 15.38 -7.79 1.11
CA SER A 90 14.15 -7.64 1.91
C SER A 90 14.37 -6.72 3.12
N GLU A 91 15.54 -6.80 3.78
CA GLU A 91 15.90 -5.93 4.90
C GLU A 91 15.97 -4.44 4.52
N VAL A 92 16.61 -4.14 3.38
CA VAL A 92 16.70 -2.78 2.85
C VAL A 92 15.31 -2.23 2.51
N PHE A 93 14.48 -3.03 1.83
CA PHE A 93 13.12 -2.62 1.51
C PHE A 93 12.24 -2.44 2.76
N SER A 94 12.39 -3.33 3.74
CA SER A 94 11.66 -3.27 5.01
C SER A 94 11.96 -2.00 5.78
N THR A 95 13.24 -1.63 5.88
CA THR A 95 13.68 -0.40 6.54
C THR A 95 13.10 0.82 5.84
N TYR A 96 13.17 0.87 4.51
CA TYR A 96 12.55 1.92 3.71
C TYR A 96 11.04 2.02 3.96
N ALA A 97 10.32 0.89 3.89
CA ALA A 97 8.88 0.86 4.04
C ALA A 97 8.42 1.29 5.45
N LEU A 98 9.15 0.90 6.49
CA LEU A 98 8.93 1.32 7.87
C LEU A 98 9.12 2.83 8.03
N ASN A 99 10.22 3.37 7.53
CA ASN A 99 10.52 4.81 7.60
C ASN A 99 9.48 5.63 6.85
N LYS A 100 9.08 5.19 5.66
CA LYS A 100 8.00 5.83 4.90
C LYS A 100 6.67 5.78 5.65
N ARG A 101 6.31 4.62 6.21
CA ARG A 101 5.08 4.50 7.00
C ARG A 101 5.07 5.48 8.17
N ALA A 102 6.17 5.55 8.93
CA ALA A 102 6.31 6.47 10.05
C ALA A 102 6.13 7.93 9.60
N PHE A 103 6.82 8.34 8.54
CA PHE A 103 6.69 9.69 7.96
C PHE A 103 5.25 10.03 7.59
N TYR A 104 4.54 9.15 6.87
CA TYR A 104 3.16 9.42 6.46
C TYR A 104 2.16 9.37 7.64
N ILE A 105 2.44 8.63 8.72
CA ILE A 105 1.62 8.62 9.94
C ILE A 105 1.72 9.94 10.70
N GLU A 106 2.89 10.57 10.74
CA GLU A 106 3.10 11.86 11.40
C GLU A 106 2.40 13.02 10.68
N MET A 107 2.05 12.84 9.40
CA MET A 107 1.27 13.80 8.64
C MET A 107 -0.22 13.68 8.93
N GLU A 108 -0.94 14.80 8.83
CA GLU A 108 -2.41 14.76 8.85
C GLU A 108 -2.93 13.88 7.71
N TYR A 109 -3.87 12.99 8.06
CA TYR A 109 -4.50 12.08 7.12
C TYR A 109 -5.20 12.85 6.00
N ASP A 110 -4.85 12.51 4.77
CA ASP A 110 -5.49 13.01 3.58
C ASP A 110 -5.53 11.90 2.53
N HIS A 111 -6.64 11.82 1.77
CA HIS A 111 -6.84 10.76 0.78
C HIS A 111 -5.78 10.82 -0.34
N GLU A 112 -5.35 12.02 -0.76
CA GLU A 112 -4.32 12.15 -1.78
C GLU A 112 -2.98 11.61 -1.30
N ARG A 113 -2.57 11.99 -0.08
CA ARG A 113 -1.33 11.49 0.55
C ARG A 113 -1.39 9.98 0.73
N PHE A 114 -2.52 9.45 1.18
CA PHE A 114 -2.72 8.00 1.30
C PHE A 114 -2.52 7.27 -0.03
N PHE A 115 -3.13 7.74 -1.12
CA PHE A 115 -2.92 7.11 -2.43
C PHE A 115 -1.47 7.21 -2.91
N ARG A 116 -0.80 8.35 -2.66
CA ARG A 116 0.63 8.51 -3.00
C ARG A 116 1.51 7.54 -2.24
N TYR A 117 1.27 7.36 -0.94
CA TYR A 117 1.96 6.38 -0.12
C TYR A 117 1.79 4.95 -0.65
N CYS A 118 0.56 4.55 -0.94
CA CYS A 118 0.27 3.22 -1.48
C CYS A 118 0.94 2.97 -2.83
N VAL A 119 0.91 3.97 -3.72
CA VAL A 119 1.56 3.90 -5.03
C VAL A 119 3.08 3.81 -4.87
N GLU A 120 3.70 4.71 -4.09
CA GLU A 120 5.15 4.74 -3.86
C GLU A 120 5.65 3.39 -3.34
N LEU A 121 5.00 2.81 -2.32
CA LEU A 121 5.39 1.51 -1.78
C LEU A 121 5.20 0.38 -2.79
N SER A 122 4.08 0.33 -3.50
CA SER A 122 3.78 -0.78 -4.41
C SER A 122 4.65 -0.75 -5.66
N GLU A 123 4.95 0.45 -6.17
CA GLU A 123 5.89 0.66 -7.28
C GLU A 123 7.31 0.23 -6.87
N PHE A 124 7.74 0.61 -5.67
CA PHE A 124 9.04 0.21 -5.13
C PHE A 124 9.11 -1.29 -4.89
N ALA A 125 8.02 -1.91 -4.41
CA ALA A 125 7.93 -3.35 -4.25
C ALA A 125 8.07 -4.09 -5.59
N ALA A 126 7.41 -3.61 -6.64
CA ALA A 126 7.53 -4.20 -7.98
C ALA A 126 8.97 -4.12 -8.52
N TYR A 127 9.65 -3.00 -8.28
CA TYR A 127 11.05 -2.84 -8.65
C TYR A 127 11.98 -3.80 -7.89
N MET A 128 11.80 -3.91 -6.57
CA MET A 128 12.58 -4.79 -5.70
C MET A 128 12.33 -6.27 -6.06
N TYR A 129 11.08 -6.66 -6.30
CA TYR A 129 10.69 -7.99 -6.73
C TYR A 129 11.38 -8.40 -8.02
N ARG A 130 11.34 -7.53 -9.05
CA ARG A 130 12.03 -7.78 -10.32
C ARG A 130 13.55 -7.81 -10.22
N SER A 131 14.09 -7.30 -9.11
CA SER A 131 15.52 -7.33 -8.81
C SER A 131 15.93 -8.54 -7.93
N GLY A 132 15.01 -9.46 -7.65
CA GLY A 132 15.26 -10.70 -6.91
C GLY A 132 14.78 -10.72 -5.46
N CYS A 133 14.21 -9.62 -4.94
CA CYS A 133 13.62 -9.59 -3.59
C CYS A 133 12.16 -10.05 -3.63
N ILE A 134 11.95 -11.37 -3.55
CA ILE A 134 10.63 -11.99 -3.71
C ILE A 134 9.61 -11.56 -2.64
N GLU A 135 10.08 -11.15 -1.46
CA GLU A 135 9.27 -10.73 -0.31
C GLU A 135 8.80 -9.27 -0.41
N ALA A 136 9.28 -8.51 -1.40
CA ALA A 136 8.94 -7.09 -1.49
C ALA A 136 7.43 -6.79 -1.56
N PRO A 137 6.59 -7.54 -2.32
CA PRO A 137 5.15 -7.31 -2.34
C PRO A 137 4.51 -7.51 -0.96
N GLU A 138 4.93 -8.54 -0.23
CA GLU A 138 4.48 -8.85 1.13
C GLU A 138 4.77 -7.70 2.11
N ILE A 139 6.01 -7.17 2.04
CA ILE A 139 6.45 -6.04 2.86
C ILE A 139 5.59 -4.80 2.57
N ALA A 140 5.23 -4.56 1.30
CA ALA A 140 4.36 -3.45 0.94
C ALA A 140 2.93 -3.65 1.45
N VAL A 141 2.36 -4.85 1.31
CA VAL A 141 1.03 -5.20 1.87
C VAL A 141 0.99 -4.91 3.36
N ASN A 142 1.96 -5.45 4.11
CA ASN A 142 2.01 -5.30 5.56
C ASN A 142 2.10 -3.82 5.99
N ASN A 143 2.88 -3.02 5.28
CA ASN A 143 3.02 -1.60 5.62
C ASN A 143 1.78 -0.77 5.26
N ILE A 144 1.13 -1.04 4.12
CA ILE A 144 -0.13 -0.39 3.74
C ILE A 144 -1.24 -0.78 4.71
N PHE A 145 -1.33 -2.06 5.07
CA PHE A 145 -2.27 -2.53 6.09
C PHE A 145 -2.03 -1.83 7.43
N LEU A 146 -0.80 -1.83 7.96
CA LEU A 146 -0.50 -1.22 9.26
C LEU A 146 -0.75 0.30 9.26
N TYR A 147 -0.54 0.98 8.13
CA TYR A 147 -0.94 2.37 7.96
C TYR A 147 -2.45 2.53 8.15
N LEU A 148 -3.26 1.79 7.37
CA LEU A 148 -4.73 1.84 7.47
C LEU A 148 -5.22 1.47 8.89
N TRP A 149 -4.63 0.42 9.47
CA TRP A 149 -4.97 -0.09 10.78
C TRP A 149 -4.73 0.95 11.90
N ASN A 150 -3.68 1.75 11.79
CA ASN A 150 -3.41 2.82 12.74
C ASN A 150 -4.48 3.92 12.70
N PHE A 151 -4.98 4.27 11.51
CA PHE A 151 -6.05 5.26 11.36
C PHE A 151 -7.44 4.70 11.69
N ARG A 152 -7.60 3.38 11.78
CA ARG A 152 -8.86 2.73 12.16
C ARG A 152 -9.45 3.28 13.44
N LYS A 153 -8.63 3.55 14.47
CA LYS A 153 -9.10 4.14 15.74
C LYS A 153 -9.59 5.59 15.60
N ILE A 154 -8.99 6.34 14.68
CA ILE A 154 -9.37 7.73 14.38
C ILE A 154 -10.70 7.75 13.60
N TRP A 155 -10.89 6.80 12.67
CA TRP A 155 -12.14 6.68 11.93
C TRP A 155 -13.27 6.19 12.83
N ASN A 156 -13.05 5.13 13.61
CA ASN A 156 -14.02 4.54 14.54
C ASN A 156 -14.38 5.42 15.77
N GLY A 157 -13.94 6.69 15.83
CA GLY A 157 -14.59 7.68 16.69
C GLY A 157 -16.03 7.94 16.23
N ASP A 158 -16.82 8.69 17.02
CA ASP A 158 -18.30 8.87 16.95
C ASP A 158 -18.97 9.16 15.58
N LYS A 159 -18.27 9.17 14.43
CA LYS A 159 -18.82 9.59 13.13
C LYS A 159 -18.43 8.77 11.88
N CYS A 160 -17.59 7.71 11.92
CA CYS A 160 -17.26 6.96 10.69
C CYS A 160 -16.82 5.51 10.94
N ASP A 161 -17.66 4.51 10.63
CA ASP A 161 -17.15 3.13 10.58
C ASP A 161 -16.13 2.94 9.42
N VAL A 162 -15.33 1.87 9.47
CA VAL A 162 -14.32 1.54 8.44
C VAL A 162 -14.93 1.42 7.04
N GLY A 163 -16.12 0.83 6.91
CA GLY A 163 -16.80 0.72 5.62
C GLY A 163 -17.20 2.10 5.06
N GLU A 164 -17.60 3.03 5.92
CA GLU A 164 -17.89 4.42 5.55
C GLU A 164 -16.62 5.14 5.07
N HIS A 165 -15.46 4.86 5.67
CA HIS A 165 -14.18 5.37 5.19
C HIS A 165 -13.89 4.95 3.73
N PHE A 166 -14.07 3.67 3.39
CA PHE A 166 -13.87 3.19 2.02
C PHE A 166 -14.88 3.80 1.03
N LYS A 167 -16.11 4.08 1.45
CA LYS A 167 -17.07 4.86 0.63
C LYS A 167 -16.64 6.32 0.46
N MET A 168 -16.00 6.93 1.46
CA MET A 168 -15.44 8.27 1.36
C MET A 168 -14.27 8.31 0.37
N LEU A 169 -13.41 7.30 0.35
CA LEU A 169 -12.35 7.14 -0.66
C LEU A 169 -12.92 7.06 -2.08
N ASP A 170 -13.96 6.25 -2.30
CA ASP A 170 -14.62 6.16 -3.62
C ASP A 170 -15.22 7.51 -4.05
N ARG A 171 -15.94 8.19 -3.13
CA ARG A 171 -16.52 9.53 -3.38
C ARG A 171 -15.46 10.57 -3.70
N TYR A 172 -14.33 10.55 -2.99
CA TYR A 172 -13.19 11.42 -3.27
C TYR A 172 -12.67 11.23 -4.70
N CYS A 173 -12.45 9.98 -5.12
CA CYS A 173 -11.96 9.65 -6.47
C CYS A 173 -12.93 10.09 -7.58
N ARG A 174 -14.25 9.99 -7.35
CA ARG A 174 -15.28 10.49 -8.28
C ARG A 174 -15.21 12.00 -8.45
N LYS A 175 -15.21 12.75 -7.34
CA LYS A 175 -15.17 14.22 -7.36
C LYS A 175 -13.95 14.77 -8.10
N ILE A 176 -12.78 14.16 -7.91
CA ILE A 176 -11.57 14.56 -8.64
C ILE A 176 -11.69 14.29 -10.14
N SER A 177 -12.26 13.14 -10.51
CA SER A 177 -12.46 12.78 -11.91
C SER A 177 -13.40 13.74 -12.64
N GLU A 178 -14.39 14.30 -11.94
CA GLU A 178 -15.35 15.28 -12.48
C GLU A 178 -14.70 16.65 -12.69
N ARG A 179 -13.87 17.10 -11.74
CA ARG A 179 -13.16 18.40 -11.84
C ARG A 179 -12.20 18.50 -13.01
N LYS A 180 -11.64 17.37 -13.48
CA LYS A 180 -10.71 17.32 -14.64
C LYS A 180 -11.42 17.34 -16.01
N LYS A 181 -12.76 17.32 -16.04
CA LYS A 181 -13.56 17.38 -17.28
C LYS A 181 -14.02 18.80 -17.64
N VAL A 182 -13.80 19.76 -16.75
CA VAL A 182 -14.05 21.20 -16.94
C VAL A 182 -12.74 21.87 -17.32
#